data_AF-A0A7V1QAV6-F1
#
_entry.id   AF-A0A7V1QAV6-F1
#
_cell.length_a   1.000
_cell.length_b   1.000
_cell.length_c   1.000
_cell.angle_alpha   90.00
_cell.angle_beta   90.00
_cell.angle_gamma   90.00
#
_symmetry.space_group_name_H-M   'P 1'
#
loop_
_entity.id
_entity.type
_entity.pdbx_description
1 polymer ?
#
loop_
_entity_poly.entity_id
_entity_poly.type
_entity_poly.pdbx_seq_one_letter_code
_entity_poly.pdbx_strand_id
1 'polypeptide(L)'
;IEKIGPAERQALTGWLDTMRRLGKGTGRSAPRLREKASRLLAQAKEAVPVWIMPLARVAEQIDPTTTRFDVVIVDEASQCDLLGLIAFYIADQVVVVGDHEQVSPEGVGQRLDTIEHLQDEYLRDIPNAHLYDGRRSIYDIARESFGGALMLTEHFRCVPEIIAFSNRLCYNGRIRPLRESSSVRLKPAVVPYRVRGTAHAKVNEEEAETIAALIRAMLQHPAYEGKTIGVVSLVGEEQAKLIERLVRRACLENPKLEQELEKRRFLCGNPAQFQGDERDVVFLSLVDSPRPEGPLPLRNDDRFKQRFNVAASRARDQLWVVYSLDPATDLKEGDLRRELIHFALHASKDPEGLLHSADEQARRTQSPFEREVLEWLSGQGYRVRAQWPVGAYSIDLVVEGEHGRVAIECDGDRWHPIEKIPEDLERQAVLERLGWRFIRIRGSEFYRDREATMARVVRELERLGIRPRGRFSTPEDEDAPLHPLAEEIIRMAERIKAGERQEAVASRPPVPSEMSAPDLSVV
;
A
#
# COMPACT_ATOMS: atom_id res chain seq x y z
N ILE A 1 5.35 31.64 -15.63
CA ILE A 1 4.25 32.11 -16.51
C ILE A 1 4.56 33.50 -17.11
N GLU A 2 5.24 34.41 -16.40
CA GLU A 2 5.58 35.75 -16.91
C GLU A 2 6.59 35.79 -18.08
N LYS A 3 7.29 34.69 -18.39
CA LYS A 3 8.26 34.61 -19.50
C LYS A 3 7.70 34.08 -20.84
N ILE A 4 6.42 33.70 -20.91
CA ILE A 4 5.86 33.07 -22.12
C ILE A 4 5.43 34.15 -23.11
N GLY A 5 6.02 34.13 -24.30
CA GLY A 5 5.71 35.04 -25.40
C GLY A 5 4.27 34.86 -25.94
N PRO A 6 3.68 35.88 -26.58
CA PRO A 6 2.31 35.80 -27.11
C PRO A 6 2.14 34.70 -28.17
N ALA A 7 3.17 34.44 -28.97
CA ALA A 7 3.15 33.37 -29.99
C ALA A 7 3.10 31.97 -29.38
N GLU A 8 3.87 31.72 -28.33
CA GLU A 8 3.90 30.45 -27.58
C GLU A 8 2.57 30.19 -26.88
N ARG A 9 1.95 31.23 -26.27
CA ARG A 9 0.60 31.11 -25.69
C ARG A 9 -0.46 30.82 -26.73
N GLN A 10 -0.37 31.45 -27.91
CA GLN A 10 -1.28 31.19 -29.01
C GLN A 10 -1.11 29.77 -29.54
N ALA A 11 0.13 29.29 -29.68
CA ALA A 11 0.42 27.92 -30.10
C ALA A 11 -0.11 26.90 -29.09
N LEU A 12 0.07 27.13 -27.79
CA LEU A 12 -0.45 26.28 -26.71
C LEU A 12 -1.98 26.22 -26.74
N THR A 13 -2.64 27.37 -26.88
CA THR A 13 -4.11 27.45 -26.96
C THR A 13 -4.63 26.74 -28.22
N GLY A 14 -3.97 26.97 -29.37
CA GLY A 14 -4.27 26.29 -30.62
C GLY A 14 -4.07 24.78 -30.53
N TRP A 15 -3.05 24.32 -29.82
CA TRP A 15 -2.81 22.90 -29.56
C TRP A 15 -3.95 22.29 -28.73
N LEU A 16 -4.34 22.94 -27.63
CA LEU A 16 -5.45 22.49 -26.78
C LEU A 16 -6.77 22.37 -27.57
N ASP A 17 -7.09 23.35 -28.40
CA ASP A 17 -8.31 23.32 -29.22
C ASP A 17 -8.23 22.28 -30.35
N THR A 18 -7.04 22.08 -30.93
CA THR A 18 -6.79 21.00 -31.90
C THR A 18 -7.00 19.64 -31.25
N MET A 19 -6.54 19.45 -30.01
CA MET A 19 -6.73 18.24 -29.23
C MET A 19 -8.19 17.97 -28.91
N ARG A 20 -8.96 18.99 -28.51
CA ARG A 20 -10.41 18.88 -28.30
C ARG A 20 -11.14 18.44 -29.58
N ARG A 21 -10.73 18.96 -30.75
CA ARG A 21 -11.29 18.56 -32.06
C ARG A 21 -10.87 17.16 -32.49
N LEU A 22 -9.66 16.73 -32.14
CA LEU A 22 -9.16 15.39 -32.46
C LEU A 22 -9.98 14.31 -31.71
N GLY A 23 -10.33 14.56 -30.45
CA GLY A 23 -11.15 13.64 -29.64
C GLY A 23 -10.53 12.23 -29.60
N LYS A 24 -11.30 11.23 -30.04
CA LYS A 24 -10.84 9.82 -30.13
C LYS A 24 -9.88 9.54 -31.30
N GLY A 25 -9.65 10.49 -32.21
CA GLY A 25 -8.67 10.35 -33.29
C GLY A 25 -9.03 9.35 -34.40
N THR A 26 -10.30 8.96 -34.51
CA THR A 26 -10.81 7.97 -35.48
C THR A 26 -11.47 8.58 -36.73
N GLY A 27 -11.66 9.90 -36.76
CA GLY A 27 -12.30 10.59 -37.87
C GLY A 27 -11.41 10.75 -39.10
N ARG A 28 -12.02 11.00 -40.28
CA ARG A 28 -11.30 11.22 -41.55
C ARG A 28 -10.27 12.37 -41.50
N SER A 29 -10.50 13.38 -40.67
CA SER A 29 -9.61 14.53 -40.48
C SER A 29 -8.48 14.28 -39.47
N ALA A 30 -8.48 13.13 -38.78
CA ALA A 30 -7.54 12.86 -37.70
C ALA A 30 -6.07 12.93 -38.11
N PRO A 31 -5.62 12.41 -39.28
CA PRO A 31 -4.21 12.53 -39.69
C PRO A 31 -3.77 14.00 -39.80
N ARG A 32 -4.59 14.85 -40.43
CA ARG A 32 -4.32 16.28 -40.58
C ARG A 32 -4.33 17.02 -39.26
N LEU A 33 -5.21 16.63 -38.33
CA LEU A 33 -5.26 17.23 -36.99
C LEU A 33 -4.06 16.82 -36.14
N ARG A 34 -3.57 15.57 -36.24
CA ARG A 34 -2.33 15.12 -35.58
C ARG A 34 -1.12 15.91 -36.07
N GLU A 35 -0.97 16.07 -37.39
CA GLU A 35 0.13 16.85 -37.97
C GLU A 35 0.11 18.31 -37.48
N LYS A 36 -1.08 18.94 -37.44
CA LYS A 36 -1.23 20.29 -36.90
C LYS A 36 -0.91 20.36 -35.41
N ALA A 37 -1.37 19.39 -34.63
CA ALA A 37 -1.07 19.31 -33.20
C ALA A 37 0.45 19.21 -32.98
N SER A 38 1.15 18.38 -33.76
CA SER A 38 2.60 18.24 -33.67
C SER A 38 3.34 19.56 -33.92
N ARG A 39 2.99 20.28 -34.99
CA ARG A 39 3.58 21.59 -35.29
C ARG A 39 3.32 22.63 -34.20
N LEU A 40 2.10 22.67 -33.65
CA LEU A 40 1.75 23.59 -32.58
C LEU A 40 2.46 23.25 -31.28
N LEU A 41 2.63 21.95 -30.97
CA LEU A 41 3.36 21.49 -29.80
C LEU A 41 4.83 21.88 -29.88
N ALA A 42 5.48 21.69 -31.04
CA ALA A 42 6.87 22.10 -31.24
C ALA A 42 7.08 23.61 -30.98
N GLN A 43 6.10 24.45 -31.35
CA GLN A 43 6.11 25.90 -31.08
C GLN A 43 5.76 26.25 -29.62
N ALA A 44 4.93 25.43 -28.99
CA ALA A 44 4.46 25.66 -27.63
C ALA A 44 5.35 25.00 -26.56
N LYS A 45 6.32 24.16 -26.93
CA LYS A 45 7.06 23.33 -25.97
C LYS A 45 7.71 24.16 -24.86
N GLU A 46 8.28 25.31 -25.21
CA GLU A 46 8.93 26.27 -24.29
C GLU A 46 7.93 27.06 -23.43
N ALA A 47 6.65 27.05 -23.80
CA ALA A 47 5.60 27.73 -23.06
C ALA A 47 5.33 27.07 -21.70
N VAL A 48 5.55 25.75 -21.60
CA VAL A 48 5.26 24.96 -20.41
C VAL A 48 6.52 24.21 -19.98
N PRO A 49 6.99 24.40 -18.72
CA PRO A 49 8.23 23.78 -18.27
C PRO A 49 8.15 22.26 -18.11
N VAL A 50 6.93 21.70 -18.05
CA VAL A 50 6.71 20.27 -17.83
C VAL A 50 5.52 19.81 -18.67
N TRP A 51 5.73 18.74 -19.45
CA TRP A 51 4.71 18.10 -20.26
C TRP A 51 4.40 16.71 -19.71
N ILE A 52 3.15 16.46 -19.34
CA ILE A 52 2.69 15.15 -18.86
C ILE A 52 1.78 14.55 -19.92
N MET A 53 2.18 13.42 -20.48
CA MET A 53 1.45 12.77 -21.57
C MET A 53 1.65 11.25 -21.57
N PRO A 54 0.61 10.47 -21.92
CA PRO A 54 0.77 9.05 -22.19
C PRO A 54 1.72 8.81 -23.37
N LEU A 55 2.50 7.73 -23.33
CA LEU A 55 3.49 7.42 -24.36
C LEU A 55 2.90 7.31 -25.77
N ALA A 56 1.69 6.77 -25.92
CA ALA A 56 1.00 6.74 -27.21
C ALA A 56 0.81 8.15 -27.81
N ARG A 57 0.60 9.17 -26.97
CA ARG A 57 0.49 10.56 -27.41
C ARG A 57 1.84 11.15 -27.78
N VAL A 58 2.92 10.77 -27.09
CA VAL A 58 4.30 11.12 -27.49
C VAL A 58 4.53 10.67 -28.92
N ALA A 59 4.28 9.38 -29.22
CA ALA A 59 4.48 8.81 -30.55
C ALA A 59 3.61 9.46 -31.64
N GLU A 60 2.37 9.87 -31.31
CA GLU A 60 1.45 10.48 -32.28
C GLU A 60 1.70 11.98 -32.53
N GLN A 61 2.28 12.69 -31.56
CA GLN A 61 2.26 14.17 -31.53
C GLN A 61 3.63 14.81 -31.51
N ILE A 62 4.65 14.11 -31.02
CA ILE A 62 6.00 14.65 -30.99
C ILE A 62 6.72 14.21 -32.25
N ASP A 63 7.22 15.18 -33.02
CA ASP A 63 8.14 14.91 -34.10
C ASP A 63 9.56 14.77 -33.51
N PRO A 64 10.12 13.55 -33.50
CA PRO A 64 11.42 13.29 -32.88
C PRO A 64 12.59 13.94 -33.62
N THR A 65 12.39 14.45 -34.84
CA THR A 65 13.43 15.13 -35.62
C THR A 65 13.59 16.60 -35.24
N THR A 66 12.53 17.23 -34.75
CA THR A 66 12.47 18.68 -34.47
C THR A 66 12.33 18.98 -32.98
N THR A 67 11.76 18.06 -32.21
CA THR A 67 11.45 18.27 -30.79
C THR A 67 12.33 17.40 -29.92
N ARG A 68 13.15 18.05 -29.07
CA ARG A 68 13.92 17.43 -27.99
C ARG A 68 13.57 18.06 -26.63
N PHE A 69 13.74 17.26 -25.58
CA PHE A 69 13.58 17.62 -24.18
C PHE A 69 14.90 17.42 -23.44
N ASP A 70 15.20 18.28 -22.47
CA ASP A 70 16.41 18.13 -21.64
C ASP A 70 16.32 16.85 -20.78
N VAL A 71 15.13 16.60 -20.21
CA VAL A 71 14.87 15.46 -19.34
C VAL A 71 13.50 14.83 -19.66
N VAL A 72 13.47 13.51 -19.77
CA VAL A 72 12.23 12.72 -19.82
C VAL A 72 12.20 11.75 -18.64
N ILE A 73 11.08 11.74 -17.91
CA ILE A 73 10.82 10.79 -16.84
C ILE A 73 9.78 9.80 -17.36
N VAL A 74 10.13 8.52 -17.37
CA VAL A 74 9.19 7.44 -17.69
C VAL A 74 8.79 6.76 -16.40
N ASP A 75 7.58 7.04 -15.94
CA ASP A 75 6.98 6.41 -14.77
C ASP A 75 6.34 5.07 -15.16
N GLU A 76 6.26 4.15 -14.19
CA GLU A 76 5.75 2.78 -14.39
C GLU A 76 6.42 2.05 -15.59
N ALA A 77 7.72 2.29 -15.79
CA ALA A 77 8.48 1.82 -16.93
C ALA A 77 8.53 0.28 -17.05
N SER A 78 8.31 -0.46 -15.95
CA SER A 78 8.21 -1.93 -16.00
C SER A 78 6.94 -2.44 -16.69
N GLN A 79 5.96 -1.56 -16.91
CA GLN A 79 4.73 -1.83 -17.66
C GLN A 79 4.79 -1.32 -19.11
N CYS A 80 5.83 -0.57 -19.44
CA CYS A 80 5.99 0.01 -20.75
C CYS A 80 6.77 -0.96 -21.64
N ASP A 81 6.15 -1.39 -22.73
CA ASP A 81 6.81 -2.17 -23.76
C ASP A 81 7.88 -1.34 -24.52
N LEU A 82 8.45 -1.94 -25.56
CA LEU A 82 9.52 -1.34 -26.37
C LEU A 82 9.15 0.00 -27.03
N LEU A 83 7.86 0.37 -27.13
CA LEU A 83 7.48 1.71 -27.62
C LEU A 83 8.08 2.82 -26.74
N GLY A 84 8.42 2.52 -25.48
CA GLY A 84 9.05 3.46 -24.57
C GLY A 84 10.40 3.98 -25.05
N LEU A 85 11.07 3.27 -25.97
CA LEU A 85 12.32 3.72 -26.58
C LEU A 85 12.17 5.04 -27.36
N ILE A 86 10.95 5.38 -27.81
CA ILE A 86 10.67 6.69 -28.42
C ILE A 86 10.97 7.81 -27.43
N ALA A 87 10.61 7.63 -26.16
CA ALA A 87 10.87 8.60 -25.09
C ALA A 87 12.38 8.78 -24.84
N PHE A 88 13.16 7.71 -25.05
CA PHE A 88 14.61 7.75 -24.87
C PHE A 88 15.29 8.53 -26.01
N TYR A 89 14.75 8.42 -27.23
CA TYR A 89 15.31 9.08 -28.41
C TYR A 89 15.15 10.61 -28.38
N ILE A 90 14.02 11.11 -27.84
CA ILE A 90 13.66 12.53 -27.85
C ILE A 90 14.25 13.33 -26.68
N ALA A 91 15.09 12.71 -25.84
CA ALA A 91 15.62 13.31 -24.62
C ALA A 91 17.14 13.28 -24.56
N ASP A 92 17.73 14.28 -23.91
CA ASP A 92 19.16 14.28 -23.60
C ASP A 92 19.46 13.47 -22.32
N GLN A 93 18.54 13.51 -21.34
CA GLN A 93 18.57 12.68 -20.14
C GLN A 93 17.24 11.94 -19.95
N VAL A 94 17.34 10.68 -19.50
CA VAL A 94 16.16 9.83 -19.25
C VAL A 94 16.21 9.30 -17.83
N VAL A 95 15.12 9.49 -17.09
CA VAL A 95 14.92 8.88 -15.77
C VAL A 95 13.87 7.78 -15.92
N VAL A 96 14.26 6.54 -15.64
CA VAL A 96 13.38 5.37 -15.74
C VAL A 96 12.95 4.98 -14.33
N VAL A 97 11.65 5.05 -14.06
CA VAL A 97 11.07 4.72 -12.76
C VAL A 97 10.14 3.53 -12.94
N GLY A 98 10.31 2.49 -12.14
CA GLY A 98 9.51 1.27 -12.23
C GLY A 98 9.97 0.20 -11.25
N ASP A 99 9.25 -0.92 -11.27
CA ASP A 99 9.49 -2.05 -10.39
C ASP A 99 9.40 -3.36 -11.18
N HIS A 100 10.51 -4.08 -11.27
CA HIS A 100 10.61 -5.37 -11.97
C HIS A 100 9.95 -6.53 -11.21
N GLU A 101 9.65 -6.34 -9.91
CA GLU A 101 8.92 -7.31 -9.10
C GLU A 101 7.40 -7.13 -9.23
N GLN A 102 6.94 -6.19 -10.07
CA GLN A 102 5.52 -6.02 -10.45
C GLN A 102 5.25 -6.56 -11.85
N VAL A 103 3.97 -6.65 -12.22
CA VAL A 103 3.54 -7.29 -13.48
C VAL A 103 4.11 -6.54 -14.69
N SER A 104 4.80 -7.29 -15.54
CA SER A 104 5.35 -6.84 -16.83
C SER A 104 4.39 -7.13 -18.00
N PRO A 105 4.60 -6.52 -19.19
CA PRO A 105 3.83 -6.82 -20.39
C PRO A 105 3.85 -8.32 -20.75
N GLU A 106 2.69 -8.91 -21.00
CA GLU A 106 2.58 -10.36 -21.26
C GLU A 106 2.82 -10.75 -22.73
N GLY A 107 3.00 -9.80 -23.66
CA GLY A 107 3.23 -10.08 -25.08
C GLY A 107 2.12 -10.91 -25.75
N VAL A 108 0.87 -10.81 -25.25
CA VAL A 108 -0.25 -11.67 -25.68
C VAL A 108 -0.55 -11.48 -27.17
N GLY A 109 -0.62 -12.60 -27.90
CA GLY A 109 -0.98 -12.62 -29.32
C GLY A 109 0.16 -12.33 -30.29
N GLN A 110 1.41 -12.26 -29.81
CA GLN A 110 2.58 -12.08 -30.68
C GLN A 110 2.97 -13.38 -31.40
N ARG A 111 3.30 -13.25 -32.68
CA ARG A 111 3.89 -14.34 -33.48
C ARG A 111 5.40 -14.31 -33.31
N LEU A 112 5.93 -15.20 -32.48
CA LEU A 112 7.36 -15.28 -32.16
C LEU A 112 8.23 -15.35 -33.42
N ASP A 113 7.87 -16.20 -34.38
CA ASP A 113 8.59 -16.33 -35.66
C ASP A 113 8.70 -15.00 -36.43
N THR A 114 7.66 -14.14 -36.35
CA THR A 114 7.71 -12.81 -36.98
C THR A 114 8.66 -11.88 -36.23
N ILE A 115 8.69 -11.97 -34.89
CA ILE A 115 9.57 -11.14 -34.07
C ILE A 115 11.03 -11.53 -34.31
N GLU A 116 11.34 -12.83 -34.30
CA GLU A 116 12.70 -13.34 -34.55
C GLU A 116 13.22 -12.87 -35.91
N HIS A 117 12.41 -12.97 -36.98
CA HIS A 117 12.79 -12.44 -38.29
C HIS A 117 13.06 -10.92 -38.28
N LEU A 118 12.25 -10.13 -37.57
CA LEU A 118 12.46 -8.69 -37.46
C LEU A 118 13.71 -8.35 -36.63
N GLN A 119 14.00 -9.12 -35.58
CA GLN A 119 15.22 -8.96 -34.79
C GLN A 119 16.46 -9.21 -35.66
N ASP A 120 16.48 -10.30 -36.43
CA ASP A 120 17.58 -10.65 -37.33
C ASP A 120 17.77 -9.66 -38.48
N GLU A 121 16.70 -9.03 -38.94
CA GLU A 121 16.74 -8.03 -40.02
C GLU A 121 17.21 -6.66 -39.52
N TYR A 122 16.65 -6.16 -38.41
CA TYR A 122 16.79 -4.76 -37.99
C TYR A 122 17.71 -4.53 -36.78
N LEU A 123 18.01 -5.54 -35.96
CA LEU A 123 18.71 -5.37 -34.67
C LEU A 123 20.12 -5.99 -34.62
N ARG A 124 20.77 -6.22 -35.77
CA ARG A 124 22.05 -6.96 -35.87
C ARG A 124 23.18 -6.43 -34.99
N ASP A 125 23.26 -5.11 -34.83
CA ASP A 125 24.31 -4.43 -34.08
C ASP A 125 23.87 -4.04 -32.66
N ILE A 126 22.72 -4.52 -32.21
CA ILE A 126 22.17 -4.24 -30.88
C ILE A 126 22.55 -5.37 -29.92
N PRO A 127 23.23 -5.06 -28.79
CA PRO A 127 23.52 -6.04 -27.76
C PRO A 127 22.23 -6.72 -27.28
N ASN A 128 22.27 -8.05 -27.14
CA ASN A 128 21.14 -8.85 -26.66
C ASN A 128 19.83 -8.63 -27.45
N ALA A 129 19.93 -8.36 -28.76
CA ALA A 129 18.79 -8.14 -29.67
C ALA A 129 17.67 -9.19 -29.57
N HIS A 130 18.03 -10.46 -29.33
CA HIS A 130 17.08 -11.56 -29.13
C HIS A 130 16.10 -11.35 -27.96
N LEU A 131 16.42 -10.46 -27.02
CA LEU A 131 15.59 -10.13 -25.85
C LEU A 131 14.62 -8.97 -26.12
N TYR A 132 14.67 -8.34 -27.29
CA TYR A 132 13.77 -7.25 -27.69
C TYR A 132 12.48 -7.83 -28.26
N ASP A 133 11.64 -8.38 -27.39
CA ASP A 133 10.31 -8.88 -27.69
C ASP A 133 9.22 -8.12 -26.91
N GLY A 134 7.94 -8.50 -27.05
CA GLY A 134 6.86 -7.87 -26.30
C GLY A 134 6.68 -8.33 -24.86
N ARG A 135 7.61 -9.14 -24.34
CA ARG A 135 7.62 -9.58 -22.94
C ARG A 135 8.58 -8.78 -22.08
N ARG A 136 9.49 -8.04 -22.73
CA ARG A 136 10.39 -7.11 -22.05
C ARG A 136 9.82 -5.70 -21.96
N SER A 137 10.13 -5.08 -20.83
CA SER A 137 9.87 -3.67 -20.61
C SER A 137 11.11 -2.81 -20.89
N ILE A 138 10.91 -1.51 -21.08
CA ILE A 138 12.03 -0.55 -21.13
C ILE A 138 12.80 -0.48 -19.80
N TYR A 139 12.16 -0.82 -18.67
CA TYR A 139 12.85 -0.92 -17.38
C TYR A 139 13.89 -2.04 -17.40
N ASP A 140 13.54 -3.21 -17.95
CA ASP A 140 14.46 -4.34 -18.05
C ASP A 140 15.67 -4.02 -18.94
N ILE A 141 15.42 -3.34 -20.06
CA ILE A 141 16.47 -2.89 -20.99
C ILE A 141 17.40 -1.88 -20.31
N ALA A 142 16.85 -0.90 -19.59
CA ALA A 142 17.65 0.08 -18.86
C ALA A 142 18.49 -0.59 -17.77
N ARG A 143 17.88 -1.49 -16.96
CA ARG A 143 18.58 -2.19 -15.89
C ARG A 143 19.76 -3.02 -16.41
N GLU A 144 19.58 -3.71 -17.53
CA GLU A 144 20.63 -4.50 -18.17
C GLU A 144 21.76 -3.63 -18.72
N SER A 145 21.42 -2.52 -19.37
CA SER A 145 22.40 -1.62 -19.99
C SER A 145 23.25 -0.86 -18.97
N PHE A 146 22.68 -0.49 -17.82
CA PHE A 146 23.31 0.38 -16.83
C PHE A 146 23.75 -0.33 -15.53
N GLY A 147 23.59 -1.65 -15.45
CA GLY A 147 24.18 -2.48 -14.39
C GLY A 147 23.50 -2.43 -13.02
N GLY A 148 22.32 -1.79 -12.91
CA GLY A 148 21.55 -1.76 -11.67
C GLY A 148 20.44 -0.71 -11.65
N ALA A 149 19.65 -0.73 -10.58
CA ALA A 149 18.63 0.27 -10.28
C ALA A 149 18.78 0.76 -8.84
N LEU A 150 18.55 2.06 -8.63
CA LEU A 150 18.46 2.64 -7.30
C LEU A 150 17.11 2.23 -6.69
N MET A 151 17.15 1.43 -5.63
CA MET A 151 15.94 0.94 -4.97
C MET A 151 15.51 1.88 -3.85
N LEU A 152 14.30 2.42 -3.95
CA LEU A 152 13.65 3.13 -2.84
C LEU A 152 13.19 2.10 -1.81
N THR A 153 13.63 2.27 -0.56
CA THR A 153 13.39 1.30 0.51
C THR A 153 12.16 1.66 1.35
N GLU A 154 11.78 2.92 1.41
CA GLU A 154 10.72 3.40 2.30
C GLU A 154 9.31 3.12 1.75
N HIS A 155 8.44 2.56 2.59
CA HIS A 155 7.08 2.18 2.21
C HIS A 155 6.02 2.83 3.11
N PHE A 156 5.18 3.67 2.52
CA PHE A 156 4.22 4.50 3.24
C PHE A 156 2.75 4.02 3.13
N ARG A 157 2.48 3.02 2.30
CA ARG A 157 1.11 2.62 1.91
C ARG A 157 0.49 1.61 2.86
N CYS A 158 1.05 0.41 2.91
CA CYS A 158 0.51 -0.70 3.66
C CYS A 158 0.99 -0.63 5.11
N VAL A 159 0.18 -1.10 6.04
CA VAL A 159 0.67 -1.38 7.38
C VAL A 159 1.75 -2.48 7.35
N PRO A 160 2.68 -2.51 8.32
CA PRO A 160 3.82 -3.43 8.33
C PRO A 160 3.40 -4.90 8.18
N GLU A 161 2.29 -5.29 8.81
CA GLU A 161 1.77 -6.65 8.78
C GLU A 161 1.29 -7.10 7.40
N ILE A 162 0.97 -6.18 6.49
CA ILE A 162 0.55 -6.50 5.12
C ILE A 162 1.77 -6.57 4.20
N ILE A 163 2.61 -5.53 4.20
CA ILE A 163 3.76 -5.46 3.28
C ILE A 163 4.83 -6.51 3.60
N ALA A 164 4.87 -7.04 4.83
CA ALA A 164 5.82 -8.07 5.24
C ALA A 164 5.86 -9.27 4.27
N PHE A 165 4.71 -9.68 3.71
CA PHE A 165 4.65 -10.75 2.71
C PHE A 165 5.45 -10.40 1.45
N SER A 166 5.09 -9.31 0.79
CA SER A 166 5.77 -8.81 -0.41
C SER A 166 7.24 -8.51 -0.16
N ASN A 167 7.58 -7.93 1.00
CA ASN A 167 8.95 -7.61 1.38
C ASN A 167 9.83 -8.86 1.46
N ARG A 168 9.33 -9.93 2.11
CA ARG A 168 10.03 -11.21 2.17
C ARG A 168 10.10 -11.88 0.81
N LEU A 169 9.00 -11.88 0.05
CA LEU A 169 8.89 -12.60 -1.21
C LEU A 169 9.75 -11.98 -2.31
N CYS A 170 9.73 -10.65 -2.45
CA CYS A 170 10.27 -9.96 -3.63
C CYS A 170 11.47 -9.07 -3.35
N TYR A 171 11.56 -8.50 -2.14
CA TYR A 171 12.51 -7.42 -1.88
C TYR A 171 13.62 -7.81 -0.89
N ASN A 172 13.70 -9.09 -0.50
CA ASN A 172 14.67 -9.63 0.45
C ASN A 172 14.69 -8.89 1.79
N GLY A 173 13.53 -8.44 2.28
CA GLY A 173 13.42 -7.73 3.55
C GLY A 173 13.92 -6.27 3.53
N ARG A 174 14.35 -5.76 2.37
CA ARG A 174 14.94 -4.42 2.27
C ARG A 174 13.91 -3.27 2.33
N ILE A 175 12.61 -3.56 2.18
CA ILE A 175 11.56 -2.55 2.31
C ILE A 175 11.35 -2.22 3.79
N ARG A 176 11.34 -0.93 4.08
CA ARG A 176 11.15 -0.32 5.38
C ARG A 176 9.72 0.23 5.44
N PRO A 177 8.74 -0.49 6.01
CA PRO A 177 7.43 0.08 6.25
C PRO A 177 7.59 1.27 7.18
N LEU A 178 6.91 2.38 6.91
CA LEU A 178 6.90 3.59 7.76
C LEU A 178 5.49 3.92 8.25
N ARG A 179 4.48 3.24 7.70
CA ARG A 179 3.11 3.37 8.15
C ARG A 179 2.92 2.69 9.50
N GLU A 180 2.18 3.33 10.38
CA GLU A 180 1.93 2.76 11.70
C GLU A 180 0.71 1.87 11.77
N SER A 181 0.93 0.65 12.22
CA SER A 181 -0.10 -0.34 12.53
C SER A 181 -1.12 0.17 13.58
N SER A 182 -0.64 0.86 14.62
CA SER A 182 -1.48 1.37 15.73
C SER A 182 -2.47 2.46 15.32
N SER A 183 -2.21 3.17 14.22
CA SER A 183 -3.08 4.21 13.67
C SER A 183 -4.32 3.64 12.96
N VAL A 184 -4.34 2.34 12.70
CA VAL A 184 -5.38 1.65 11.93
C VAL A 184 -6.27 0.85 12.87
N ARG A 185 -7.56 1.18 12.87
CA ARG A 185 -8.58 0.52 13.72
C ARG A 185 -9.00 -0.85 13.21
N LEU A 186 -8.81 -1.13 11.93
CA LEU A 186 -9.17 -2.42 11.33
C LEU A 186 -8.14 -3.47 11.74
N LYS A 187 -8.49 -4.28 12.74
CA LYS A 187 -7.66 -5.38 13.25
C LYS A 187 -8.39 -6.74 13.16
N PRO A 188 -7.68 -7.82 12.76
CA PRO A 188 -6.27 -7.84 12.36
C PRO A 188 -6.09 -7.18 10.99
N ALA A 189 -4.86 -6.76 10.70
CA ALA A 189 -4.51 -6.20 9.40
C ALA A 189 -4.52 -7.26 8.29
N VAL A 190 -4.32 -8.53 8.63
CA VAL A 190 -4.41 -9.66 7.70
C VAL A 190 -5.39 -10.68 8.26
N VAL A 191 -6.40 -11.04 7.47
CA VAL A 191 -7.48 -11.96 7.86
C VAL A 191 -7.48 -13.17 6.93
N PRO A 192 -7.00 -14.34 7.38
CA PRO A 192 -7.18 -15.60 6.65
C PRO A 192 -8.63 -16.06 6.81
N TYR A 193 -9.28 -16.43 5.71
CA TYR A 193 -10.64 -16.92 5.74
C TYR A 193 -10.82 -18.13 4.83
N ARG A 194 -10.89 -19.31 5.44
CA ARG A 194 -11.07 -20.58 4.72
C ARG A 194 -12.55 -20.85 4.48
N VAL A 195 -12.93 -21.12 3.23
CA VAL A 195 -14.28 -21.57 2.86
C VAL A 195 -14.26 -23.02 2.38
N ARG A 196 -15.43 -23.65 2.33
CA ARG A 196 -15.58 -25.01 1.78
C ARG A 196 -16.05 -24.93 0.33
N GLY A 197 -15.23 -24.32 -0.51
CA GLY A 197 -15.51 -24.13 -1.93
C GLY A 197 -14.84 -25.16 -2.84
N THR A 198 -15.51 -25.50 -3.94
CA THR A 198 -14.93 -26.28 -5.04
C THR A 198 -14.90 -25.42 -6.28
N ALA A 199 -13.74 -25.33 -6.91
CA ALA A 199 -13.55 -24.57 -8.13
C ALA A 199 -14.04 -25.39 -9.32
N HIS A 200 -14.88 -24.78 -10.15
CA HIS A 200 -15.23 -25.30 -11.46
C HIS A 200 -14.63 -24.39 -12.52
N ALA A 201 -13.72 -24.95 -13.33
CA ALA A 201 -12.86 -24.22 -14.24
C ALA A 201 -11.98 -23.15 -13.52
N LYS A 202 -12.32 -21.87 -13.65
CA LYS A 202 -11.59 -20.74 -13.03
C LYS A 202 -12.47 -19.95 -12.06
N VAL A 203 -13.54 -20.57 -11.57
CA VAL A 203 -14.55 -19.94 -10.73
C VAL A 203 -14.79 -20.79 -9.49
N ASN A 204 -14.77 -20.16 -8.34
CA ASN A 204 -15.15 -20.75 -7.06
C ASN A 204 -16.32 -19.94 -6.51
N GLU A 205 -17.51 -20.50 -6.65
CA GLU A 205 -18.78 -19.82 -6.31
C GLU A 205 -18.88 -19.55 -4.80
N GLU A 206 -18.44 -20.50 -3.97
CA GLU A 206 -18.47 -20.36 -2.51
C GLU A 206 -17.55 -19.24 -2.03
N GLU A 207 -16.35 -19.11 -2.60
CA GLU A 207 -15.48 -17.94 -2.34
C GLU A 207 -16.18 -16.64 -2.78
N ALA A 208 -16.82 -16.64 -3.95
CA ALA A 208 -17.41 -15.45 -4.52
C ALA A 208 -18.62 -14.95 -3.72
N GLU A 209 -19.52 -15.86 -3.34
CA GLU A 209 -20.68 -15.57 -2.49
C GLU A 209 -20.25 -15.08 -1.11
N THR A 210 -19.20 -15.69 -0.55
CA THR A 210 -18.72 -15.31 0.77
C THR A 210 -18.06 -13.93 0.76
N ILE A 211 -17.25 -13.62 -0.27
CA ILE A 211 -16.70 -12.27 -0.44
C ILE A 211 -17.83 -11.25 -0.59
N ALA A 212 -18.86 -11.55 -1.39
CA ALA A 212 -20.01 -10.66 -1.54
C ALA A 212 -20.77 -10.43 -0.22
N ALA A 213 -20.92 -11.47 0.60
CA ALA A 213 -21.53 -11.39 1.91
C ALA A 213 -20.69 -10.56 2.91
N LEU A 214 -19.37 -10.77 2.94
CA LEU A 214 -18.43 -10.01 3.77
C LEU A 214 -18.45 -8.52 3.40
N ILE A 215 -18.40 -8.20 2.11
CA ILE A 215 -18.50 -6.81 1.64
C ILE A 215 -19.83 -6.21 2.06
N ARG A 216 -20.95 -6.92 1.90
CA ARG A 216 -22.27 -6.45 2.33
C ARG A 216 -22.32 -6.16 3.83
N ALA A 217 -21.70 -7.01 4.66
CA ALA A 217 -21.56 -6.77 6.09
C ALA A 217 -20.74 -5.50 6.38
N MET A 218 -19.60 -5.32 5.70
CA MET A 218 -18.74 -4.14 5.86
C MET A 218 -19.42 -2.84 5.42
N LEU A 219 -20.23 -2.85 4.36
CA LEU A 219 -21.01 -1.68 3.93
C LEU A 219 -21.98 -1.19 5.01
N GLN A 220 -22.40 -2.07 5.92
CA GLN A 220 -23.35 -1.77 7.00
C GLN A 220 -22.67 -1.49 8.34
N HIS A 221 -21.35 -1.73 8.44
CA HIS A 221 -20.64 -1.69 9.69
C HIS A 221 -19.89 -0.37 9.89
N PRO A 222 -20.05 0.33 11.04
CA PRO A 222 -19.47 1.66 11.25
C PRO A 222 -17.95 1.68 11.22
N ALA A 223 -17.27 0.61 11.65
CA ALA A 223 -15.80 0.54 11.62
C ALA A 223 -15.21 0.66 10.20
N TYR A 224 -16.01 0.35 9.17
CA TYR A 224 -15.60 0.41 7.78
C TYR A 224 -16.03 1.72 7.11
N GLU A 225 -16.71 2.63 7.78
CA GLU A 225 -17.20 3.88 7.16
C GLU A 225 -16.07 4.67 6.46
N GLY A 226 -16.35 5.12 5.22
CA GLY A 226 -15.38 5.85 4.40
C GLY A 226 -14.21 5.01 3.86
N LYS A 227 -14.13 3.71 4.19
CA LYS A 227 -13.07 2.81 3.69
C LYS A 227 -13.38 2.32 2.29
N THR A 228 -12.38 2.42 1.42
CA THR A 228 -12.44 1.93 0.05
C THR A 228 -12.21 0.41 0.01
N ILE A 229 -12.90 -0.28 -0.90
CA ILE A 229 -12.90 -1.75 -0.96
C ILE A 229 -12.47 -2.27 -2.33
N GLY A 230 -11.61 -3.28 -2.35
CA GLY A 230 -11.14 -3.95 -3.58
C GLY A 230 -11.22 -5.47 -3.48
N VAL A 231 -11.37 -6.14 -4.61
CA VAL A 231 -11.24 -7.61 -4.72
C VAL A 231 -10.31 -7.97 -5.86
N VAL A 232 -9.30 -8.79 -5.57
CA VAL A 232 -8.34 -9.29 -6.54
C VAL A 232 -8.48 -10.82 -6.67
N SER A 233 -8.73 -11.29 -7.88
CA SER A 233 -8.70 -12.73 -8.22
C SER A 233 -7.32 -13.14 -8.71
N LEU A 234 -6.76 -14.24 -8.16
CA LEU A 234 -5.40 -14.69 -8.49
C LEU A 234 -5.30 -15.63 -9.71
N VAL A 235 -6.42 -16.19 -10.18
CA VAL A 235 -6.43 -17.21 -11.27
C VAL A 235 -6.96 -16.67 -12.60
N GLY A 236 -7.99 -15.81 -12.57
CA GLY A 236 -8.64 -15.34 -13.80
C GLY A 236 -9.68 -14.25 -13.58
N GLU A 237 -10.08 -13.61 -14.68
CA GLU A 237 -11.09 -12.55 -14.66
C GLU A 237 -12.51 -13.09 -14.44
N GLU A 238 -12.77 -14.36 -14.74
CA GLU A 238 -14.09 -14.97 -14.60
C GLU A 238 -14.59 -14.91 -13.15
N GLN A 239 -13.70 -15.22 -12.19
CA GLN A 239 -13.99 -15.08 -10.76
C GLN A 239 -14.28 -13.63 -10.39
N ALA A 240 -13.46 -12.68 -10.84
CA ALA A 240 -13.66 -11.26 -10.54
C ALA A 240 -15.01 -10.75 -11.08
N LYS A 241 -15.39 -11.15 -12.30
CA LYS A 241 -16.69 -10.83 -12.91
C LYS A 241 -17.86 -11.44 -12.15
N LEU A 242 -17.71 -12.64 -11.59
CA LEU A 242 -18.73 -13.24 -10.74
C LEU A 242 -18.88 -12.46 -9.43
N ILE A 243 -17.77 -12.18 -8.73
CA ILE A 243 -17.78 -11.44 -7.46
C ILE A 243 -18.40 -10.07 -7.65
N GLU A 244 -17.98 -9.32 -8.67
CA GLU A 244 -18.53 -8.00 -8.96
C GLU A 244 -20.05 -8.06 -9.16
N ARG A 245 -20.52 -9.05 -9.92
CA ARG A 245 -21.96 -9.25 -10.18
C ARG A 245 -22.72 -9.56 -8.89
N LEU A 246 -22.18 -10.41 -8.02
CA LEU A 246 -22.81 -10.78 -6.75
C LEU A 246 -22.85 -9.59 -5.78
N VAL A 247 -21.76 -8.82 -5.66
CA VAL A 247 -21.69 -7.62 -4.83
C VAL A 247 -22.71 -6.58 -5.30
N ARG A 248 -22.73 -6.27 -6.60
CA ARG A 248 -23.69 -5.30 -7.17
C ARG A 248 -25.12 -5.79 -6.99
N ARG A 249 -25.42 -7.07 -7.26
CA ARG A 249 -26.74 -7.66 -7.04
C ARG A 249 -27.19 -7.54 -5.59
N ALA A 250 -26.30 -7.83 -4.64
CA ALA A 250 -26.60 -7.74 -3.22
C ALA A 250 -26.91 -6.31 -2.74
N CYS A 251 -26.53 -5.28 -3.51
CA CYS A 251 -26.79 -3.88 -3.21
C CYS A 251 -27.99 -3.30 -4.00
N LEU A 252 -28.34 -3.87 -5.16
CA LEU A 252 -29.41 -3.37 -6.04
C LEU A 252 -30.78 -3.26 -5.35
N GLU A 253 -31.09 -4.15 -4.42
CA GLU A 253 -32.40 -4.17 -3.73
C GLU A 253 -32.50 -3.10 -2.63
N ASN A 254 -31.41 -2.42 -2.29
CA ASN A 254 -31.37 -1.42 -1.23
C ASN A 254 -30.61 -0.16 -1.70
N PRO A 255 -31.31 0.94 -2.02
CA PRO A 255 -30.68 2.17 -2.50
C PRO A 255 -29.60 2.74 -1.57
N LYS A 256 -29.68 2.50 -0.26
CA LYS A 256 -28.63 2.91 0.68
C LYS A 256 -27.34 2.12 0.49
N LEU A 257 -27.44 0.81 0.25
CA LEU A 257 -26.27 -0.05 0.00
C LEU A 257 -25.61 0.27 -1.34
N GLU A 258 -26.40 0.56 -2.36
CA GLU A 258 -25.87 0.99 -3.66
C GLU A 258 -25.05 2.28 -3.55
N GLN A 259 -25.60 3.30 -2.88
CA GLN A 259 -24.88 4.55 -2.60
C GLN A 259 -23.61 4.33 -1.76
N GLU A 260 -23.67 3.46 -0.75
CA GLU A 260 -22.49 3.13 0.04
C GLU A 260 -21.42 2.44 -0.81
N LEU A 261 -21.79 1.49 -1.67
CA LEU A 261 -20.86 0.80 -2.56
C LEU A 261 -20.13 1.77 -3.50
N GLU A 262 -20.84 2.76 -4.05
CA GLU A 262 -20.23 3.82 -4.86
C GLU A 262 -19.25 4.67 -4.06
N LYS A 263 -19.64 5.12 -2.86
CA LYS A 263 -18.74 5.86 -1.95
C LYS A 263 -17.49 5.05 -1.60
N ARG A 264 -17.57 3.72 -1.57
CA ARG A 264 -16.43 2.84 -1.27
C ARG A 264 -15.48 2.67 -2.45
N ARG A 265 -15.75 3.30 -3.60
CA ARG A 265 -14.94 3.18 -4.83
C ARG A 265 -14.63 1.71 -5.18
N PHE A 266 -15.65 0.87 -5.06
CA PHE A 266 -15.50 -0.57 -5.20
C PHE A 266 -14.85 -0.94 -6.54
N LEU A 267 -13.80 -1.76 -6.49
CA LEU A 267 -13.11 -2.29 -7.66
C LEU A 267 -12.95 -3.81 -7.52
N CYS A 268 -13.11 -4.54 -8.62
CA CYS A 268 -12.95 -5.99 -8.65
C CYS A 268 -12.26 -6.39 -9.96
N GLY A 269 -11.22 -7.21 -9.89
CA GLY A 269 -10.36 -7.48 -11.04
C GLY A 269 -9.23 -8.45 -10.76
N ASN A 270 -8.30 -8.55 -11.71
CA ASN A 270 -7.04 -9.30 -11.58
C ASN A 270 -5.90 -8.35 -11.11
N PRO A 271 -4.70 -8.87 -10.79
CA PRO A 271 -3.58 -8.03 -10.33
C PRO A 271 -3.18 -6.93 -11.32
N ALA A 272 -3.23 -7.18 -12.63
CA ALA A 272 -2.91 -6.19 -13.66
C ALA A 272 -3.92 -5.03 -13.70
N GLN A 273 -5.22 -5.32 -13.49
CA GLN A 273 -6.26 -4.29 -13.42
C GLN A 273 -6.19 -3.43 -12.15
N PHE A 274 -5.56 -3.95 -11.09
CA PHE A 274 -5.29 -3.23 -9.85
C PHE A 274 -3.97 -2.46 -9.87
N GLN A 275 -3.25 -2.49 -10.98
CA GLN A 275 -1.96 -1.83 -11.07
C GLN A 275 -2.12 -0.31 -10.99
N GLY A 276 -1.27 0.33 -10.17
CA GLY A 276 -1.41 1.75 -9.82
C GLY A 276 -2.58 2.10 -8.89
N ASP A 277 -3.49 1.16 -8.59
CA ASP A 277 -4.64 1.39 -7.72
C ASP A 277 -4.45 0.72 -6.34
N GLU A 278 -5.12 1.25 -5.32
CA GLU A 278 -5.01 0.78 -3.92
C GLU A 278 -6.34 0.96 -3.18
N ARG A 279 -6.60 0.11 -2.18
CA ARG A 279 -7.83 0.19 -1.38
C ARG A 279 -7.50 0.03 0.10
N ASP A 280 -8.33 0.62 0.95
CA ASP A 280 -8.20 0.46 2.41
C ASP A 280 -8.39 -1.00 2.80
N VAL A 281 -9.38 -1.66 2.21
CA VAL A 281 -9.66 -3.09 2.41
C VAL A 281 -9.55 -3.82 1.07
N VAL A 282 -8.77 -4.89 1.01
CA VAL A 282 -8.65 -5.75 -0.19
C VAL A 282 -8.93 -7.20 0.17
N PHE A 283 -9.70 -7.87 -0.67
CA PHE A 283 -9.88 -9.32 -0.65
C PHE A 283 -9.04 -9.97 -1.75
N LEU A 284 -8.31 -11.03 -1.42
CA LEU A 284 -7.69 -11.94 -2.37
C LEU A 284 -8.52 -13.21 -2.45
N SER A 285 -9.03 -13.54 -3.63
CA SER A 285 -9.65 -14.84 -3.91
C SER A 285 -8.63 -15.76 -4.57
N LEU A 286 -8.28 -16.85 -3.88
CA LEU A 286 -7.32 -17.83 -4.38
C LEU A 286 -7.92 -18.70 -5.49
N VAL A 287 -9.24 -18.91 -5.47
CA VAL A 287 -10.02 -19.68 -6.44
C VAL A 287 -9.73 -21.18 -6.44
N ASP A 288 -8.47 -21.59 -6.49
CA ASP A 288 -8.08 -23.00 -6.53
C ASP A 288 -8.68 -23.78 -5.36
N SER A 289 -9.11 -25.00 -5.63
CA SER A 289 -9.74 -25.91 -4.65
C SER A 289 -9.00 -27.25 -4.57
N PRO A 290 -9.28 -28.06 -3.53
CA PRO A 290 -8.69 -29.39 -3.37
C PRO A 290 -8.96 -30.27 -4.61
N ARG A 291 -8.03 -31.18 -4.90
CA ARG A 291 -8.18 -32.15 -6.00
C ARG A 291 -8.12 -33.59 -5.50
N PRO A 292 -8.95 -34.49 -6.03
CA PRO A 292 -8.89 -35.92 -5.70
C PRO A 292 -7.53 -36.55 -6.01
N GLU A 293 -6.83 -36.06 -7.03
CA GLU A 293 -5.56 -36.62 -7.53
C GLU A 293 -4.33 -36.20 -6.69
N GLY A 294 -4.54 -35.50 -5.58
CA GLY A 294 -3.48 -35.02 -4.68
C GLY A 294 -3.16 -33.54 -4.87
N PRO A 295 -1.98 -33.08 -4.40
CA PRO A 295 -1.67 -31.66 -4.31
C PRO A 295 -1.57 -30.99 -5.69
N LEU A 296 -1.97 -29.73 -5.75
CA LEU A 296 -1.94 -28.92 -6.96
C LEU A 296 -0.50 -28.80 -7.52
N PRO A 297 -0.32 -28.62 -8.85
CA PRO A 297 0.96 -28.26 -9.45
C PRO A 297 1.53 -27.01 -8.82
N LEU A 298 2.85 -27.02 -8.67
CA LEU A 298 3.60 -25.95 -8.05
C LEU A 298 3.42 -24.65 -8.84
N ARG A 299 3.12 -23.56 -8.14
CA ARG A 299 3.14 -22.19 -8.69
C ARG A 299 4.22 -21.39 -7.97
N ASN A 300 5.42 -21.37 -8.55
CA ASN A 300 6.59 -20.66 -8.03
C ASN A 300 7.35 -19.89 -9.12
N ASP A 301 6.75 -19.70 -10.30
CA ASP A 301 7.34 -18.92 -11.38
C ASP A 301 7.29 -17.40 -11.08
N ASP A 302 8.17 -16.64 -11.72
CA ASP A 302 8.27 -15.18 -11.51
C ASP A 302 6.97 -14.45 -11.81
N ARG A 303 6.18 -14.94 -12.78
CA ARG A 303 4.88 -14.36 -13.12
C ARG A 303 3.89 -14.50 -11.95
N PHE A 304 3.83 -15.66 -11.29
CA PHE A 304 3.02 -15.81 -10.08
C PHE A 304 3.57 -14.97 -8.93
N LYS A 305 4.90 -14.90 -8.77
CA LYS A 305 5.54 -14.05 -7.77
C LYS A 305 5.11 -12.58 -7.93
N GLN A 306 5.22 -12.02 -9.13
CA GLN A 306 4.79 -10.66 -9.46
C GLN A 306 3.28 -10.44 -9.21
N ARG A 307 2.44 -11.40 -9.62
CA ARG A 307 0.98 -11.33 -9.39
C ARG A 307 0.63 -11.29 -7.90
N PHE A 308 1.28 -12.12 -7.10
CA PHE A 308 1.07 -12.17 -5.65
C PHE A 308 1.60 -10.90 -4.97
N ASN A 309 2.77 -10.42 -5.38
CA ASN A 309 3.34 -9.16 -4.90
C ASN A 309 2.39 -7.99 -5.13
N VAL A 310 1.95 -7.83 -6.38
CA VAL A 310 1.00 -6.78 -6.76
C VAL A 310 -0.28 -6.93 -5.95
N ALA A 311 -0.88 -8.12 -5.88
CA ALA A 311 -2.16 -8.32 -5.21
C ALA A 311 -2.11 -8.02 -3.70
N ALA A 312 -1.11 -8.55 -2.99
CA ALA A 312 -0.97 -8.36 -1.54
C ALA A 312 -0.67 -6.90 -1.18
N SER A 313 0.09 -6.18 -2.01
CA SER A 313 0.49 -4.79 -1.76
C SER A 313 -0.60 -3.75 -2.10
N ARG A 314 -1.81 -4.16 -2.50
CA ARG A 314 -2.93 -3.23 -2.78
C ARG A 314 -3.71 -2.84 -1.54
N ALA A 315 -3.58 -3.61 -0.46
CA ALA A 315 -4.28 -3.38 0.79
C ALA A 315 -3.53 -2.36 1.64
N ARG A 316 -4.21 -1.29 2.03
CA ARG A 316 -3.66 -0.26 2.92
C ARG A 316 -3.85 -0.64 4.39
N ASP A 317 -5.07 -0.96 4.78
CA ASP A 317 -5.47 -1.11 6.18
C ASP A 317 -5.75 -2.57 6.55
N GLN A 318 -6.41 -3.31 5.65
CA GLN A 318 -6.80 -4.69 5.90
C GLN A 318 -6.77 -5.55 4.63
N LEU A 319 -6.14 -6.72 4.72
CA LEU A 319 -6.04 -7.73 3.67
C LEU A 319 -6.81 -8.99 4.09
N TRP A 320 -7.83 -9.37 3.33
CA TRP A 320 -8.54 -10.64 3.51
C TRP A 320 -8.03 -11.66 2.51
N VAL A 321 -7.52 -12.80 2.98
CA VAL A 321 -7.09 -13.91 2.12
C VAL A 321 -8.15 -14.99 2.18
N VAL A 322 -8.95 -15.09 1.12
CA VAL A 322 -10.06 -16.05 1.01
C VAL A 322 -9.62 -17.23 0.17
N TYR A 323 -9.75 -18.44 0.72
CA TYR A 323 -9.23 -19.65 0.10
C TYR A 323 -10.04 -20.89 0.48
N SER A 324 -9.99 -21.92 -0.38
CA SER A 324 -10.68 -23.19 -0.13
C SER A 324 -9.74 -24.35 0.25
N LEU A 325 -8.43 -24.11 0.16
CA LEU A 325 -7.38 -25.14 0.25
C LEU A 325 -6.97 -25.44 1.68
N ASP A 326 -6.53 -26.67 1.91
CA ASP A 326 -5.68 -27.02 3.03
C ASP A 326 -4.20 -26.83 2.66
N PRO A 327 -3.47 -25.91 3.30
CA PRO A 327 -2.06 -25.70 2.99
C PRO A 327 -1.17 -26.89 3.34
N ALA A 328 -1.62 -27.83 4.20
CA ALA A 328 -0.85 -29.00 4.58
C ALA A 328 -1.00 -30.17 3.60
N THR A 329 -2.18 -30.34 2.98
CA THR A 329 -2.47 -31.49 2.11
C THR A 329 -2.58 -31.14 0.63
N ASP A 330 -3.08 -29.95 0.30
CA ASP A 330 -3.46 -29.62 -1.08
C ASP A 330 -2.35 -28.87 -1.84
N LEU A 331 -1.30 -28.43 -1.14
CA LEU A 331 -0.23 -27.60 -1.66
C LEU A 331 1.15 -28.16 -1.33
N LYS A 332 2.04 -28.13 -2.32
CA LYS A 332 3.43 -28.58 -2.19
C LYS A 332 4.29 -27.55 -1.44
N GLU A 333 5.42 -28.00 -0.91
CA GLU A 333 6.46 -27.09 -0.40
C GLU A 333 6.96 -26.17 -1.52
N GLY A 334 7.21 -24.90 -1.18
CA GLY A 334 7.61 -23.85 -2.13
C GLY A 334 6.49 -23.31 -3.04
N ASP A 335 5.23 -23.67 -2.78
CA ASP A 335 4.09 -23.09 -3.52
C ASP A 335 3.72 -21.71 -2.96
N LEU A 336 3.61 -20.71 -3.83
CA LEU A 336 3.28 -19.33 -3.42
C LEU A 336 1.91 -19.21 -2.76
N ARG A 337 0.93 -20.07 -3.11
CA ARG A 337 -0.37 -20.10 -2.43
C ARG A 337 -0.22 -20.54 -0.98
N ARG A 338 0.65 -21.54 -0.75
CA ARG A 338 0.91 -22.08 0.58
C ARG A 338 1.63 -21.04 1.42
N GLU A 339 2.62 -20.35 0.86
CA GLU A 339 3.31 -19.25 1.53
C GLU A 339 2.37 -18.12 1.92
N LEU A 340 1.46 -17.69 1.03
CA LEU A 340 0.48 -16.65 1.33
C LEU A 340 -0.51 -17.07 2.43
N ILE A 341 -1.03 -18.30 2.37
CA ILE A 341 -1.96 -18.81 3.40
C ILE A 341 -1.26 -18.90 4.76
N HIS A 342 -0.06 -19.49 4.81
CA HIS A 342 0.71 -19.56 6.04
C HIS A 342 1.02 -18.17 6.57
N PHE A 343 1.47 -17.25 5.73
CA PHE A 343 1.70 -15.87 6.13
C PHE A 343 0.45 -15.25 6.75
N ALA A 344 -0.71 -15.38 6.11
CA ALA A 344 -1.96 -14.82 6.63
C ALA A 344 -2.38 -15.43 7.97
N LEU A 345 -2.19 -16.74 8.15
CA LEU A 345 -2.42 -17.44 9.42
C LEU A 345 -1.52 -16.94 10.54
N HIS A 346 -0.22 -16.73 10.26
CA HIS A 346 0.73 -16.22 11.25
C HIS A 346 0.45 -14.74 11.56
N ALA A 347 0.28 -13.91 10.52
CA ALA A 347 0.01 -12.47 10.64
C ALA A 347 -1.27 -12.16 11.42
N SER A 348 -2.27 -13.05 11.35
CA SER A 348 -3.50 -12.92 12.13
C SER A 348 -3.30 -13.33 13.59
N LYS A 349 -2.57 -14.41 13.87
CA LYS A 349 -2.41 -14.93 15.25
C LYS A 349 -1.39 -14.15 16.07
N ASP A 350 -0.25 -13.81 15.45
CA ASP A 350 0.87 -13.16 16.11
C ASP A 350 1.41 -12.01 15.23
N PRO A 351 0.68 -10.88 15.16
CA PRO A 351 1.15 -9.69 14.44
C PRO A 351 2.47 -9.15 14.99
N GLU A 352 2.71 -9.28 16.30
CA GLU A 352 3.93 -8.77 16.95
C GLU A 352 5.14 -9.65 16.59
N GLY A 353 5.05 -10.98 16.70
CA GLY A 353 6.11 -11.89 16.29
C GLY A 353 6.41 -11.89 14.79
N LEU A 354 5.47 -11.46 13.94
CA LEU A 354 5.73 -11.23 12.52
C LEU A 354 6.67 -10.04 12.28
N LEU A 355 6.55 -8.99 13.09
CA LEU A 355 7.33 -7.75 12.95
C LEU A 355 8.66 -7.82 13.70
N HIS A 356 8.70 -8.58 14.80
CA HIS A 356 9.90 -8.77 15.60
C HIS A 356 10.58 -10.07 15.21
N SER A 357 11.61 -9.99 14.37
CA SER A 357 12.53 -11.12 14.23
C SER A 357 13.15 -11.46 15.60
N ALA A 358 13.44 -12.74 15.83
CA ALA A 358 13.91 -13.28 17.11
C ALA A 358 15.19 -12.58 17.67
N ASP A 359 15.88 -11.76 16.89
CA ASP A 359 17.06 -10.98 17.32
C ASP A 359 16.72 -9.69 18.10
N GLU A 360 15.49 -9.16 18.03
CA GLU A 360 15.14 -7.87 18.68
C GLU A 360 14.60 -8.01 20.11
N GLN A 361 14.07 -9.18 20.49
CA GLN A 361 13.54 -9.40 21.85
C GLN A 361 14.62 -9.37 22.94
N ALA A 362 15.91 -9.44 22.57
CA ALA A 362 17.01 -9.58 23.52
C ALA A 362 17.43 -8.29 24.26
N ARG A 363 16.91 -7.10 23.93
CA ARG A 363 17.35 -5.84 24.59
C ARG A 363 16.21 -4.88 24.91
N ARG A 364 15.47 -5.15 25.99
CA ARG A 364 14.70 -4.09 26.68
C ARG A 364 15.70 -3.07 27.27
N THR A 365 15.69 -1.86 26.70
CA THR A 365 16.61 -0.71 26.88
C THR A 365 18.03 -0.96 26.35
N GLN A 366 18.50 -0.12 25.41
CA GLN A 366 19.84 -0.23 24.81
C GLN A 366 20.91 0.44 25.68
N SER A 367 20.48 1.31 26.62
CA SER A 367 21.35 2.08 27.51
C SER A 367 20.81 2.17 28.94
N PRO A 368 21.68 2.15 29.98
CA PRO A 368 21.29 2.45 31.36
C PRO A 368 20.58 3.81 31.51
N PHE A 369 20.93 4.78 30.66
CA PHE A 369 20.32 6.11 30.64
C PHE A 369 18.82 6.06 30.30
N GLU A 370 18.43 5.30 29.26
CA GLU A 370 17.02 5.11 28.88
C GLU A 370 16.21 4.50 30.02
N ARG A 371 16.80 3.54 30.74
CA ARG A 371 16.16 2.87 31.87
C ARG A 371 15.86 3.84 33.02
N GLU A 372 16.81 4.71 33.35
CA GLU A 372 16.63 5.69 34.42
C GLU A 372 15.55 6.75 34.10
N VAL A 373 15.44 7.15 32.83
CA VAL A 373 14.39 8.06 32.35
C VAL A 373 13.02 7.36 32.38
N LEU A 374 12.94 6.11 31.92
CA LEU A 374 11.73 5.30 31.96
C LEU A 374 11.20 5.11 33.38
N GLU A 375 12.07 4.74 34.31
CA GLU A 375 11.72 4.51 35.72
C GLU A 375 11.22 5.80 36.39
N TRP A 376 11.86 6.93 36.09
CA TRP A 376 11.45 8.23 36.63
C TRP A 376 10.05 8.63 36.16
N LEU A 377 9.80 8.58 34.84
CA LEU A 377 8.50 8.95 34.26
C LEU A 377 7.39 7.99 34.70
N SER A 378 7.70 6.70 34.78
CA SER A 378 6.77 5.69 35.29
C SER A 378 6.47 5.90 36.79
N GLY A 379 7.46 6.38 37.57
CA GLY A 379 7.30 6.76 38.97
C GLY A 379 6.38 7.98 39.17
N GLN A 380 6.32 8.88 38.20
CA GLN A 380 5.40 10.03 38.17
C GLN A 380 4.00 9.69 37.61
N GLY A 381 3.74 8.41 37.30
CA GLY A 381 2.44 7.95 36.82
C GLY A 381 2.20 8.14 35.33
N TYR A 382 3.24 8.33 34.51
CA TYR A 382 3.11 8.32 33.05
C TYR A 382 3.16 6.89 32.50
N ARG A 383 2.40 6.64 31.43
CA ARG A 383 2.50 5.38 30.67
C ARG A 383 3.63 5.48 29.67
N VAL A 384 4.76 4.83 29.97
CA VAL A 384 5.96 4.86 29.13
C VAL A 384 6.24 3.49 28.56
N ARG A 385 6.53 3.43 27.26
CA ARG A 385 6.98 2.21 26.58
C ARG A 385 8.36 2.45 25.97
N ALA A 386 9.29 1.54 26.21
CA ALA A 386 10.61 1.59 25.60
C ALA A 386 10.60 0.94 24.21
N GLN A 387 11.50 1.40 23.35
CA GLN A 387 11.77 0.81 22.03
C GLN A 387 10.48 0.66 21.20
N TRP A 388 9.71 1.75 21.11
CA TRP A 388 8.43 1.72 20.40
C TRP A 388 8.69 1.60 18.88
N PRO A 389 8.18 0.56 18.22
CA PRO A 389 8.40 0.36 16.80
C PRO A 389 7.57 1.37 15.99
N VAL A 390 8.25 2.17 15.16
CA VAL A 390 7.64 3.01 14.13
C VAL A 390 8.19 2.56 12.79
N GLY A 391 7.53 1.56 12.21
CA GLY A 391 7.97 1.02 10.93
C GLY A 391 9.31 0.28 11.05
N ALA A 392 10.35 0.80 10.40
CA ALA A 392 11.72 0.28 10.47
C ALA A 392 12.61 0.95 11.53
N TYR A 393 12.09 1.96 12.23
CA TYR A 393 12.82 2.66 13.29
C TYR A 393 12.21 2.30 14.65
N SER A 394 13.01 2.36 15.71
CA SER A 394 12.52 2.36 17.08
C SER A 394 12.69 3.75 17.70
N ILE A 395 11.71 4.14 18.52
CA ILE A 395 11.83 5.31 19.40
C ILE A 395 12.26 4.81 20.77
N ASP A 396 13.28 5.44 21.36
CA ASP A 396 13.85 5.03 22.65
C ASP A 396 12.78 4.86 23.72
N LEU A 397 11.95 5.90 23.90
CA LEU A 397 10.84 5.92 24.85
C LEU A 397 9.64 6.66 24.25
N VAL A 398 8.43 6.11 24.41
CA VAL A 398 7.17 6.76 24.05
C VAL A 398 6.32 6.94 25.29
N VAL A 399 5.84 8.17 25.50
CA VAL A 399 4.89 8.49 26.57
C VAL A 399 3.50 8.62 25.97
N GLU A 400 2.55 7.81 26.46
CA GLU A 400 1.16 7.80 26.03
C GLU A 400 0.31 8.70 26.97
N GLY A 401 -0.45 9.63 26.38
CA GLY A 401 -1.45 10.47 27.06
C GLY A 401 -2.87 10.18 26.60
N GLU A 402 -3.85 10.93 27.11
CA GLU A 402 -5.28 10.75 26.79
C GLU A 402 -5.64 11.16 25.34
N HIS A 403 -4.93 12.16 24.79
CA HIS A 403 -5.19 12.70 23.45
C HIS A 403 -3.93 12.75 22.57
N GLY A 404 -2.94 11.90 22.83
CA GLY A 404 -1.73 11.87 22.02
C GLY A 404 -0.61 11.05 22.63
N ARG A 405 0.52 11.05 21.94
CA ARG A 405 1.75 10.38 22.34
C ARG A 405 2.94 11.26 21.96
N VAL A 406 3.99 11.20 22.76
CA VAL A 406 5.21 11.98 22.55
C VAL A 406 6.40 11.04 22.61
N ALA A 407 7.31 11.21 21.64
CA ALA A 407 8.57 10.50 21.60
C ALA A 407 9.57 11.19 22.52
N ILE A 408 10.27 10.42 23.35
CA ILE A 408 11.40 10.87 24.14
C ILE A 408 12.65 10.22 23.58
N GLU A 409 13.60 11.05 23.15
CA GLU A 409 14.89 10.64 22.63
C GLU A 409 15.97 10.85 23.69
N CYS A 410 16.68 9.77 24.01
CA CYS A 410 17.67 9.73 25.08
C CYS A 410 19.08 9.76 24.48
N ASP A 411 19.59 10.96 24.23
CA ASP A 411 20.95 11.16 23.70
C ASP A 411 22.02 10.82 24.75
N GLY A 412 22.61 9.63 24.64
CA GLY A 412 23.82 9.30 25.36
C GLY A 412 25.03 9.99 24.72
N ASP A 413 25.61 11.01 25.37
CA ASP A 413 26.79 11.76 24.87
C ASP A 413 28.04 10.89 24.58
N ARG A 414 28.01 9.58 24.92
CA ARG A 414 29.09 8.62 24.67
C ARG A 414 28.95 7.77 23.39
N TRP A 415 27.81 7.79 22.70
CA TRP A 415 27.45 6.69 21.77
C TRP A 415 27.09 7.06 20.32
N HIS A 416 27.32 8.28 19.86
CA HIS A 416 27.10 8.63 18.44
C HIS A 416 28.40 9.04 17.75
N PRO A 417 29.02 8.16 16.93
CA PRO A 417 30.08 8.55 16.01
C PRO A 417 29.59 9.67 15.10
N ILE A 418 30.46 10.62 14.75
CA ILE A 418 30.15 11.74 13.83
C ILE A 418 29.56 11.25 12.50
N GLU A 419 29.94 10.04 12.08
CA GLU A 419 29.48 9.36 10.87
C GLU A 419 27.99 8.98 10.89
N LYS A 420 27.35 8.85 12.07
CA LYS A 420 25.91 8.49 12.20
C LYS A 420 24.95 9.69 12.21
N ILE A 421 25.50 10.91 12.28
CA ILE A 421 24.69 12.15 12.34
C ILE A 421 23.73 12.28 11.15
N PRO A 422 24.12 11.98 9.88
CA PRO A 422 23.20 12.06 8.75
C PRO A 422 22.03 11.08 8.87
N GLU A 423 22.30 9.84 9.30
CA GLU A 423 21.27 8.81 9.50
C GLU A 423 20.29 9.19 10.62
N ASP A 424 20.79 9.77 11.71
CA ASP A 424 19.96 10.25 12.82
C ASP A 424 19.09 11.45 12.41
N LEU A 425 19.61 12.36 11.57
CA LEU A 425 18.84 13.48 11.02
C LEU A 425 17.77 13.02 10.01
N GLU A 426 18.08 12.03 9.16
CA GLU A 426 17.12 11.42 8.25
C GLU A 426 16.01 10.68 9.01
N ARG A 427 16.38 9.86 10.01
CA ARG A 427 15.45 9.19 10.93
C ARG A 427 14.51 10.19 11.60
N GLN A 428 15.05 11.27 12.17
CA GLN A 428 14.23 12.29 12.83
C GLN A 428 13.28 12.98 11.83
N ALA A 429 13.77 13.36 10.65
CA ALA A 429 12.94 13.99 9.62
C ALA A 429 11.80 13.08 9.15
N VAL A 430 12.03 11.77 9.06
CA VAL A 430 10.99 10.79 8.73
C VAL A 430 9.94 10.71 9.85
N LEU A 431 10.36 10.58 11.11
CA LEU A 431 9.44 10.46 12.24
C LEU A 431 8.63 11.74 12.48
N GLU A 432 9.22 12.92 12.29
CA GLU A 432 8.51 14.21 12.38
C GLU A 432 7.46 14.37 11.27
N ARG A 433 7.75 13.93 10.04
CA ARG A 433 6.76 13.88 8.95
C ARG A 433 5.58 12.94 9.25
N LEU A 434 5.83 11.88 10.01
CA LEU A 434 4.78 10.97 10.52
C LEU A 434 3.96 11.58 11.67
N GLY A 435 4.25 12.82 12.07
CA GLY A 435 3.52 13.56 13.09
C GLY A 435 4.01 13.34 14.51
N TRP A 436 5.16 12.68 14.69
CA TRP A 436 5.76 12.54 16.02
C TRP A 436 6.33 13.87 16.49
N ARG A 437 6.14 14.12 17.78
CA ARG A 437 6.75 15.24 18.50
C ARG A 437 7.82 14.67 19.41
N PHE A 438 9.01 15.23 19.36
CA PHE A 438 10.16 14.78 20.13
C PHE A 438 10.43 15.70 21.31
N ILE A 439 10.68 15.08 22.47
CA ILE A 439 11.34 15.71 23.62
C ILE A 439 12.71 15.06 23.74
N ARG A 440 13.77 15.88 23.62
CA ARG A 440 15.15 15.38 23.67
C ARG A 440 15.74 15.58 25.05
N ILE A 441 16.34 14.53 25.60
CA ILE A 441 17.04 14.55 26.88
C ILE A 441 18.50 14.22 26.61
N ARG A 442 19.37 15.21 26.80
CA ARG A 442 20.82 14.99 26.70
C ARG A 442 21.34 14.34 27.98
N GLY A 443 22.15 13.29 27.85
CA GLY A 443 22.75 12.61 28.99
C GLY A 443 23.51 13.55 29.92
N SER A 444 24.30 14.47 29.38
CA SER A 444 25.02 15.51 30.15
C SER A 444 24.10 16.46 30.91
N GLU A 445 22.93 16.80 30.35
CA GLU A 445 21.93 17.63 31.04
C GLU A 445 21.34 16.83 32.22
N PHE A 446 20.94 15.59 31.95
CA PHE A 446 20.32 14.69 32.92
C PHE A 446 21.25 14.31 34.08
N TYR A 447 22.50 13.96 33.82
CA TYR A 447 23.46 13.58 34.89
C TYR A 447 23.97 14.80 35.68
N ARG A 448 23.96 16.00 35.10
CA ARG A 448 24.38 17.23 35.79
C ARG A 448 23.30 17.72 36.75
N ASP A 449 22.04 17.72 36.33
CA ASP A 449 20.91 18.12 37.17
C ASP A 449 19.64 17.39 36.73
N ARG A 450 19.41 16.23 37.36
CA ARG A 450 18.30 15.33 37.03
C ARG A 450 16.94 15.98 37.30
N GLU A 451 16.79 16.67 38.43
CA GLU A 451 15.51 17.25 38.83
C GLU A 451 15.10 18.39 37.89
N ALA A 452 16.02 19.31 37.58
CA ALA A 452 15.72 20.42 36.66
C ALA A 452 15.40 19.92 35.24
N THR A 453 16.15 18.92 34.76
CA THR A 453 15.95 18.31 33.43
C THR A 453 14.58 17.63 33.34
N MET A 454 14.23 16.79 34.31
CA MET A 454 12.93 16.10 34.27
C MET A 454 11.75 17.04 34.53
N ALA A 455 11.94 18.12 35.30
CA ALA A 455 10.94 19.19 35.42
C ALA A 455 10.69 19.91 34.08
N ARG A 456 11.71 20.09 33.23
CA ARG A 456 11.55 20.59 31.85
C ARG A 456 10.73 19.61 31.00
N VAL A 457 11.08 18.33 31.05
CA VAL A 457 10.37 17.27 30.31
C VAL A 457 8.89 17.22 30.70
N VAL A 458 8.57 17.30 31.99
CA VAL A 458 7.17 17.34 32.47
C VAL A 458 6.41 18.56 31.93
N ARG A 459 7.00 19.77 31.99
CA ARG A 459 6.38 20.97 31.40
C ARG A 459 6.13 20.84 29.90
N GLU A 460 7.04 20.19 29.18
CA GLU A 460 6.88 19.93 27.75
C GLU A 460 5.79 18.89 27.47
N LEU A 461 5.71 17.82 28.26
CA LEU A 461 4.63 16.84 28.20
C LEU A 461 3.26 17.49 28.48
N GLU A 462 3.18 18.37 29.48
CA GLU A 462 1.97 19.15 29.79
C GLU A 462 1.56 20.08 28.66
N ARG A 463 2.52 20.81 28.06
CA ARG A 463 2.26 21.67 26.89
C ARG A 463 1.74 20.86 25.70
N LEU A 464 2.14 19.60 25.60
CA LEU A 464 1.71 18.66 24.56
C LEU A 464 0.43 17.90 24.93
N GLY A 465 -0.19 18.20 26.07
CA GLY A 465 -1.45 17.61 26.50
C GLY A 465 -1.34 16.20 27.08
N ILE A 466 -0.14 15.75 27.46
CA ILE A 466 0.09 14.44 28.07
C ILE A 466 0.09 14.56 29.60
N ARG A 467 -0.88 13.91 30.25
CA ARG A 467 -1.04 13.86 31.72
C ARG A 467 -0.83 12.44 32.25
N PRO A 468 -0.34 12.28 33.49
CA PRO A 468 -0.14 10.97 34.10
C PRO A 468 -1.47 10.23 34.30
N ARG A 469 -1.48 8.94 33.93
CA ARG A 469 -2.57 7.99 34.15
C ARG A 469 -1.99 6.85 34.98
N GLY A 470 -2.50 6.66 36.20
CA GLY A 470 -1.98 5.70 37.19
C GLY A 470 -1.75 4.26 36.67
N ARG A 471 -0.98 3.49 37.45
CA ARG A 471 -0.44 2.15 37.11
C ARG A 471 -1.49 1.10 36.71
N PHE A 472 -1.09 0.30 35.71
CA PHE A 472 -1.54 -1.04 35.26
C PHE A 472 -2.91 -1.58 35.70
N SER A 473 -3.77 -1.87 34.73
CA SER A 473 -4.61 -3.06 34.74
C SER A 473 -3.77 -4.26 34.24
N THR A 474 -3.76 -5.35 35.02
CA THR A 474 -3.15 -6.64 34.72
C THR A 474 -3.74 -7.31 33.47
N PRO A 475 -3.02 -8.26 32.84
CA PRO A 475 -3.54 -9.09 31.76
C PRO A 475 -4.46 -10.17 32.37
N GLU A 476 -5.71 -9.80 32.64
CA GLU A 476 -6.79 -10.74 32.92
C GLU A 476 -7.82 -10.56 31.81
N ASP A 477 -7.62 -11.25 30.68
CA ASP A 477 -8.62 -11.50 29.64
C ASP A 477 -8.01 -12.51 28.63
N GLU A 478 -7.73 -13.75 29.10
CA GLU A 478 -7.29 -14.85 28.21
C GLU A 478 -8.44 -15.46 27.39
N ASP A 479 -9.69 -15.02 27.59
CA ASP A 479 -10.89 -15.50 26.88
C ASP A 479 -11.53 -14.45 25.94
N ALA A 480 -10.91 -13.28 25.75
CA ALA A 480 -11.37 -12.33 24.75
C ALA A 480 -10.99 -12.82 23.33
N PRO A 481 -11.91 -12.81 22.35
CA PRO A 481 -11.56 -13.17 20.98
C PRO A 481 -10.42 -12.27 20.50
N LEU A 482 -9.34 -12.88 20.00
CA LEU A 482 -8.12 -12.21 19.53
C LEU A 482 -8.43 -11.05 18.56
N HIS A 483 -9.55 -11.16 17.80
CA HIS A 483 -9.96 -10.15 16.83
C HIS A 483 -11.49 -9.96 16.78
N PRO A 484 -12.09 -9.13 17.65
CA PRO A 484 -13.54 -9.03 17.79
C PRO A 484 -14.23 -8.49 16.53
N LEU A 485 -13.59 -7.57 15.80
CA LEU A 485 -14.16 -6.96 14.60
C LEU A 485 -14.26 -7.94 13.42
N ALA A 486 -13.20 -8.70 13.15
CA ALA A 486 -13.19 -9.65 12.04
C ALA A 486 -14.24 -10.75 12.26
N GLU A 487 -14.34 -11.28 13.48
CA GLU A 487 -15.37 -12.26 13.85
C GLU A 487 -16.79 -11.68 13.76
N GLU A 488 -17.00 -10.44 14.18
CA GLU A 488 -18.29 -9.77 14.04
C GLU A 488 -18.74 -9.67 12.58
N ILE A 489 -17.83 -9.25 11.69
CA ILE A 489 -18.09 -9.19 10.25
C ILE A 489 -18.38 -10.58 9.67
N ILE A 490 -17.62 -11.61 10.07
CA ILE A 490 -17.87 -13.01 9.65
C ILE A 490 -19.27 -13.45 10.07
N ARG A 491 -19.64 -13.25 11.35
CA ARG A 491 -20.98 -13.59 11.86
C ARG A 491 -22.10 -12.82 11.15
N MET A 492 -21.85 -11.57 10.76
CA MET A 492 -22.81 -10.80 9.96
C MET A 492 -22.94 -11.36 8.54
N ALA A 493 -21.82 -11.72 7.90
CA ALA A 493 -21.79 -12.30 6.57
C ALA A 493 -22.48 -13.67 6.51
N GLU A 494 -22.28 -14.53 7.51
CA GLU A 494 -22.96 -15.84 7.61
C GLU A 494 -24.48 -15.68 7.70
N ARG A 495 -24.98 -14.78 8.56
CA ARG A 495 -26.41 -14.45 8.65
C ARG A 495 -26.96 -13.91 7.34
N ILE A 496 -26.18 -13.08 6.67
CA ILE A 496 -26.47 -12.54 5.33
C ILE A 496 -26.62 -13.66 4.29
N LYS A 497 -25.74 -14.67 4.31
CA LYS A 497 -25.82 -15.85 3.42
C LYS A 497 -27.01 -16.74 3.76
N ALA A 498 -27.33 -16.90 5.05
CA ALA A 498 -28.47 -17.69 5.52
C ALA A 498 -29.84 -17.06 5.18
N GLY A 499 -29.87 -15.82 4.67
CA GLY A 499 -31.12 -15.13 4.31
C GLY A 499 -31.87 -14.55 5.50
N GLU A 500 -31.24 -14.46 6.67
CA GLU A 500 -31.84 -13.88 7.87
C GLU A 500 -31.94 -12.36 7.71
N ARG A 501 -33.16 -11.80 7.84
CA ARG A 501 -33.37 -10.35 7.89
C ARG A 501 -32.84 -9.84 9.22
N GLN A 502 -31.89 -8.89 9.19
CA GLN A 502 -31.45 -8.22 10.41
C GLN A 502 -32.60 -7.40 11.02
N GLU A 503 -33.01 -7.75 12.23
CA GLU A 503 -33.61 -6.77 13.13
C GLU A 503 -32.55 -5.72 13.46
N ALA A 504 -32.91 -4.45 13.32
CA ALA A 504 -32.01 -3.32 13.57
C ALA A 504 -31.37 -3.46 14.96
N VAL A 505 -30.04 -3.42 15.00
CA VAL A 505 -29.28 -3.38 16.25
C VAL A 505 -29.79 -2.18 17.06
N ALA A 506 -30.56 -2.45 18.11
CA ALA A 506 -31.04 -1.44 19.01
C ALA A 506 -29.83 -0.71 19.60
N SER A 507 -29.78 0.60 19.40
CA SER A 507 -28.83 1.48 20.05
C SER A 507 -28.88 1.24 21.56
N ARG A 508 -27.74 0.88 22.17
CA ARG A 508 -27.58 0.94 23.62
C ARG A 508 -28.09 2.30 24.11
N PRO A 509 -28.95 2.36 25.14
CA PRO A 509 -29.40 3.64 25.67
C PRO A 509 -28.19 4.41 26.22
N PRO A 510 -28.18 5.76 26.10
CA PRO A 510 -27.10 6.56 26.66
C PRO A 510 -27.05 6.40 28.18
N VAL A 511 -25.83 6.35 28.70
CA VAL A 511 -25.49 6.41 30.13
C VAL A 511 -26.19 7.63 30.76
N PRO A 512 -26.85 7.52 31.92
CA PRO A 512 -27.55 8.66 32.52
C PRO A 512 -26.55 9.75 32.88
N SER A 513 -26.81 10.96 32.38
CA SER A 513 -26.09 12.17 32.75
C SER A 513 -26.21 12.43 34.24
N GLU A 514 -25.07 12.64 34.90
CA GLU A 514 -24.98 13.06 36.29
C GLU A 514 -25.89 14.25 36.60
N MET A 515 -26.57 14.15 37.74
CA MET A 515 -27.44 15.15 38.30
C MET A 515 -26.70 16.48 38.53
N SER A 516 -27.22 17.56 37.94
CA SER A 516 -26.84 18.92 38.33
C SER A 516 -27.36 19.22 39.74
N ALA A 517 -26.46 19.53 40.68
CA ALA A 517 -26.79 20.11 41.98
C ALA A 517 -27.41 21.52 41.81
N PRO A 518 -28.31 21.94 42.71
CA PRO A 518 -29.04 23.20 42.59
C PRO A 518 -28.19 24.41 42.96
N ASP A 519 -28.43 25.50 42.24
CA ASP A 519 -27.89 26.83 42.47
C ASP A 519 -28.46 27.41 43.78
N LEU A 520 -27.58 27.78 44.70
CA LEU A 520 -27.91 28.48 45.96
C LEU A 520 -27.01 29.72 46.06
N SER A 521 -27.52 30.87 45.59
CA SER A 521 -27.38 32.16 46.28
C SER A 521 -28.04 33.30 45.50
N VAL A 522 -29.23 33.69 45.93
CA VAL A 522 -29.89 35.03 46.04
C VAL A 522 -31.32 34.67 46.51
N VAL A 523 -31.77 34.76 47.76
CA VAL A 523 -31.51 35.61 48.93
C VAL A 523 -31.53 34.75 50.20
#